data_AF-A0A7J8CZ36-F1
#
_entry.id   AF-A0A7J8CZ36-F1
#
_cell.length_a   1.000
_cell.length_b   1.000
_cell.length_c   1.000
_cell.angle_alpha   90.00
_cell.angle_beta   90.00
_cell.angle_gamma   90.00
#
_symmetry.space_group_name_H-M   'P 1'
#
loop_
_entity.id
_entity.type
_entity.pdbx_description
1 polymer ?
#
loop_
_entity_poly.entity_id
_entity_poly.type
_entity_poly.pdbx_seq_one_letter_code
_entity_poly.pdbx_strand_id
1 'polypeptide(L)'
;MRSRRSGIGVIAYGEHVYAVGGFDGANRLRSAEAYSPVANTWRTIPTMFNPRSNFGIEVVDDLLFVVGGFNGFTTTFNVECYDEKTDEWYDAHDMSIYRSALSCCVVPGLANVGEYAARRDNFTGLALRDEVKYSASTSTLPV
;
A
#
# COMPACT_ATOMS: atom_id res chain seq x y z
N MET A 1 -5.66 -1.07 19.50
CA MET A 1 -5.47 -0.01 18.50
C MET A 1 -5.33 1.31 19.21
N ARG A 2 -4.33 2.13 18.86
CA ARG A 2 -3.94 3.34 19.61
C ARG A 2 -4.52 4.63 19.04
N SER A 3 -4.96 4.63 17.78
CA SER A 3 -5.62 5.79 17.15
C SER A 3 -7.01 5.42 16.63
N ARG A 4 -7.92 6.39 16.60
CA ARG A 4 -9.20 6.26 15.91
C ARG A 4 -8.93 6.30 14.41
N ARG A 5 -9.61 5.46 13.62
CA ARG A 5 -9.37 5.36 12.18
C ARG A 5 -10.68 5.12 11.43
N SER A 6 -10.90 5.85 10.35
CA SER A 6 -11.88 5.53 9.30
C SER A 6 -11.17 5.43 7.94
N GLY A 7 -11.80 4.78 6.95
CA GLY A 7 -11.16 4.58 5.64
C GLY A 7 -9.83 3.79 5.70
N ILE A 8 -9.72 2.93 6.71
CA ILE A 8 -8.55 2.11 7.03
C ILE A 8 -8.51 0.85 6.16
N GLY A 9 -7.31 0.40 5.78
CA GLY A 9 -7.11 -0.95 5.23
C GLY A 9 -6.87 -1.95 6.35
N VAL A 10 -7.63 -3.05 6.39
CA VAL A 10 -7.46 -4.13 7.37
C VAL A 10 -7.31 -5.45 6.65
N ILE A 11 -6.32 -6.26 7.03
CA ILE A 11 -6.08 -7.58 6.46
C ILE A 11 -5.50 -8.55 7.49
N ALA A 12 -5.88 -9.81 7.40
CA ALA A 12 -5.25 -10.90 8.17
C ALA A 12 -4.14 -11.52 7.33
N TYR A 13 -2.94 -11.64 7.91
CA TYR A 13 -1.78 -12.23 7.26
C TYR A 13 -0.84 -12.79 8.32
N GLY A 14 -0.25 -13.96 8.06
CA GLY A 14 0.49 -14.71 9.07
C GLY A 14 -0.36 -14.96 10.33
N GLU A 15 0.21 -14.68 11.50
CA GLU A 15 -0.50 -14.78 12.80
C GLU A 15 -1.03 -13.43 13.30
N HIS A 16 -1.18 -12.44 12.41
CA HIS A 16 -1.52 -11.07 12.76
C HIS A 16 -2.69 -10.50 11.96
N VAL A 17 -3.38 -9.52 12.54
CA VAL A 17 -4.30 -8.63 11.83
C VAL A 17 -3.66 -7.26 11.71
N TYR A 18 -3.44 -6.81 10.47
CA TYR A 18 -2.83 -5.52 10.16
C TYR A 18 -3.90 -4.47 9.96
N ALA A 19 -3.70 -3.31 10.56
CA ALA A 19 -4.56 -2.14 10.47
C ALA A 19 -3.72 -0.96 9.99
N VAL A 20 -3.90 -0.58 8.73
CA VAL A 20 -2.96 0.29 8.00
C VAL A 20 -3.64 1.59 7.59
N GLY A 21 -2.96 2.71 7.82
CA GLY A 21 -3.39 4.03 7.36
C GLY A 21 -4.75 4.48 7.91
N GLY A 22 -5.55 5.12 7.06
CA GLY A 22 -6.87 5.66 7.40
C GLY A 22 -6.84 7.14 7.76
N PHE A 23 -7.91 7.61 8.42
CA PHE A 23 -8.13 8.99 8.82
C PHE A 23 -8.51 9.06 10.30
N ASP A 24 -7.82 9.89 11.09
CA ASP A 24 -8.07 10.02 12.54
C ASP A 24 -9.10 11.10 12.93
N GLY A 25 -9.68 11.77 11.94
CA GLY A 25 -10.55 12.93 12.12
C GLY A 25 -9.88 14.26 11.80
N ALA A 26 -8.55 14.29 11.73
CA ALA A 26 -7.75 15.47 11.36
C ALA A 26 -6.81 15.18 10.18
N ASN A 27 -6.07 14.07 10.21
CA ASN A 27 -5.00 13.75 9.29
C ASN A 27 -5.17 12.36 8.66
N ARG A 28 -4.72 12.22 7.41
CA ARG A 28 -4.53 10.90 6.80
C ARG A 28 -3.27 10.30 7.39
N LEU A 29 -3.36 9.03 7.75
CA LEU A 29 -2.32 8.35 8.50
C LEU A 29 -1.43 7.55 7.56
N ARG A 30 -0.14 7.58 7.86
CA ARG A 30 0.86 6.63 7.36
C ARG A 30 1.14 5.49 8.33
N SER A 31 0.63 5.59 9.55
CA SER A 31 0.89 4.62 10.62
C SER A 31 0.12 3.33 10.40
N ALA A 32 0.74 2.23 10.80
CA ALA A 32 0.16 0.90 10.78
C ALA A 32 0.37 0.21 12.14
N GLU A 33 -0.55 -0.67 12.48
CA GLU A 33 -0.52 -1.46 13.71
C GLU A 33 -0.85 -2.92 13.38
N ALA A 34 -0.19 -3.85 14.05
CA ALA A 34 -0.45 -5.29 13.95
C ALA A 34 -1.03 -5.79 15.27
N TYR A 35 -2.13 -6.52 15.20
CA TYR A 35 -2.74 -7.21 16.33
C TYR A 35 -2.33 -8.68 16.34
N SER A 36 -1.81 -9.15 17.47
CA SER A 36 -1.62 -10.57 17.73
C SER A 36 -2.82 -11.10 18.50
N PRO A 37 -3.62 -12.03 17.93
CA PRO A 37 -4.72 -12.67 18.66
C PRO A 37 -4.22 -13.52 19.83
N VAL A 38 -3.03 -14.13 19.71
CA VAL A 38 -2.42 -14.97 20.76
C VAL A 38 -2.04 -14.15 21.98
N ALA A 39 -1.34 -13.03 21.77
CA ALA A 39 -0.95 -12.13 22.85
C ALA A 39 -2.08 -11.17 23.27
N ASN A 40 -3.17 -11.11 22.49
CA ASN A 40 -4.25 -10.14 22.62
C ASN A 40 -3.76 -8.70 22.76
N THR A 41 -2.77 -8.32 21.95
CA THR A 41 -2.15 -6.99 22.00
C THR A 41 -1.93 -6.41 20.62
N TRP A 42 -1.91 -5.09 20.57
CA TRP A 42 -1.54 -4.32 19.38
C TRP A 42 -0.11 -3.82 19.54
N ARG A 43 0.69 -3.99 18.48
CA ARG A 43 2.00 -3.36 18.33
C ARG A 43 2.00 -2.39 17.15
N THR A 44 2.77 -1.31 17.27
CA THR A 44 3.06 -0.45 16.12
C THR A 44 4.02 -1.18 15.19
N ILE A 45 3.83 -1.04 13.88
CA ILE A 45 4.81 -1.46 12.86
C ILE A 45 5.33 -0.21 12.13
N PRO A 46 6.40 -0.32 11.33
CA PRO A 46 6.91 0.80 10.55
C PRO A 46 5.84 1.46 9.70
N THR A 47 5.96 2.77 9.53
CA THR A 47 4.98 3.58 8.79
C THR A 47 5.22 3.46 7.30
N MET A 48 4.13 3.46 6.52
CA MET A 48 4.20 3.70 5.08
C MET A 48 4.94 5.01 4.76
N PHE A 49 5.41 5.13 3.51
CA PHE A 49 5.98 6.37 2.99
C PHE A 49 4.92 7.45 2.82
N ASN A 50 3.76 7.08 2.27
CA ASN A 50 2.69 8.03 1.97
C ASN A 50 1.46 7.84 2.88
N PRO A 51 0.90 8.93 3.43
CA PRO A 51 -0.38 8.85 4.14
C PRO A 51 -1.49 8.48 3.17
N ARG A 52 -2.42 7.62 3.59
CA ARG A 52 -3.53 7.18 2.73
C ARG A 52 -4.76 6.74 3.53
N SER A 53 -5.94 7.06 3.00
CA SER A 53 -7.23 6.46 3.39
C SER A 53 -7.97 5.98 2.13
N ASN A 54 -8.96 5.10 2.28
CA ASN A 54 -9.80 4.59 1.20
C ASN A 54 -8.99 3.94 0.06
N PHE A 55 -7.96 3.17 0.42
CA PHE A 55 -7.09 2.43 -0.49
C PHE A 55 -7.45 0.94 -0.49
N GLY A 56 -6.97 0.20 -1.47
CA GLY A 56 -7.08 -1.26 -1.49
C GLY A 56 -5.91 -1.91 -0.78
N ILE A 57 -6.16 -2.99 -0.06
CA ILE A 57 -5.14 -3.77 0.66
C ILE A 57 -5.30 -5.24 0.30
N GLU A 58 -4.19 -5.95 0.06
CA GLU A 58 -4.19 -7.37 -0.27
C GLU A 58 -2.82 -8.00 0.00
N VAL A 59 -2.77 -9.30 0.25
CA VAL A 59 -1.50 -10.05 0.33
C VAL A 59 -1.20 -10.70 -1.02
N VAL A 60 -0.02 -10.44 -1.57
CA VAL A 60 0.48 -11.06 -2.81
C VAL A 60 1.91 -11.51 -2.57
N ASP A 61 2.22 -12.77 -2.86
CA ASP A 61 3.57 -13.35 -2.72
C ASP A 61 4.24 -13.02 -1.36
N ASP A 62 3.52 -13.29 -0.27
CA ASP A 62 3.94 -13.05 1.12
C ASP A 62 4.18 -11.56 1.49
N LEU A 63 3.75 -10.62 0.65
CA LEU A 63 3.87 -9.18 0.88
C LEU A 63 2.48 -8.54 1.01
N LEU A 64 2.33 -7.62 1.96
CA LEU A 64 1.11 -6.84 2.15
C LEU A 64 1.17 -5.60 1.26
N PHE A 65 0.36 -5.55 0.21
CA PHE A 65 0.27 -4.42 -0.71
C PHE A 65 -0.79 -3.42 -0.28
N VAL A 66 -0.50 -2.13 -0.43
CA VAL A 66 -1.44 -1.02 -0.31
C VAL A 66 -1.49 -0.23 -1.61
N VAL A 67 -2.68 -0.10 -2.18
CA VAL A 67 -2.89 0.30 -3.56
C VAL A 67 -3.77 1.55 -3.63
N GLY A 68 -3.21 2.65 -4.13
CA GLY A 68 -3.93 3.91 -4.29
C GLY A 68 -4.43 4.52 -2.99
N GLY A 69 -5.60 5.15 -3.05
CA GLY A 69 -6.25 5.84 -1.93
C GLY A 69 -6.27 7.35 -2.09
N PHE A 70 -6.53 8.03 -0.97
CA PHE A 70 -6.53 9.49 -0.86
C PHE A 70 -5.53 9.93 0.20
N ASN A 71 -4.59 10.81 -0.16
CA ASN A 71 -3.48 11.19 0.72
C ASN A 71 -3.75 12.43 1.59
N GLY A 72 -4.94 13.03 1.47
CA GLY A 72 -5.31 14.28 2.12
C GLY A 72 -5.41 15.47 1.17
N PHE A 73 -4.72 15.41 0.04
CA PHE A 73 -4.72 16.46 -0.99
C PHE A 73 -5.34 15.96 -2.29
N THR A 74 -4.92 14.78 -2.74
CA THR A 74 -5.37 14.16 -3.98
C THR A 74 -5.57 12.67 -3.81
N THR A 75 -6.36 12.08 -4.70
CA THR A 75 -6.28 10.65 -4.96
C THR A 75 -4.84 10.32 -5.39
N THR A 76 -4.33 9.16 -5.00
CA THR A 76 -2.99 8.68 -5.37
C THR A 76 -3.08 7.43 -6.24
N PHE A 77 -2.08 7.23 -7.10
CA PHE A 77 -1.84 6.01 -7.87
C PHE A 77 -0.74 5.13 -7.25
N ASN A 78 -0.09 5.60 -6.19
CA ASN A 78 1.08 4.95 -5.61
C ASN A 78 0.70 3.60 -4.99
N VAL A 79 1.62 2.65 -5.13
CA VAL A 79 1.55 1.34 -4.51
C VAL A 79 2.76 1.16 -3.63
N GLU A 80 2.55 0.68 -2.41
CA GLU A 80 3.63 0.30 -1.49
C GLU A 80 3.36 -1.14 -1.03
N CYS A 81 4.41 -1.87 -0.66
CA CYS A 81 4.26 -3.17 -0.02
C CYS A 81 5.08 -3.26 1.27
N TYR A 82 4.58 -4.04 2.22
CA TYR A 82 5.23 -4.34 3.48
C TYR A 82 5.66 -5.81 3.53
N ASP A 83 6.92 -6.03 3.90
CA ASP A 83 7.47 -7.36 4.17
C ASP A 83 7.55 -7.58 5.69
N GLU A 84 6.78 -8.55 6.21
CA GLU A 84 6.81 -8.91 7.63
C GLU A 84 8.19 -9.45 8.06
N LYS A 85 8.94 -10.08 7.15
CA LYS A 85 10.22 -10.74 7.46
C LYS A 85 11.33 -9.72 7.69
N THR A 86 11.33 -8.63 6.93
CA THR A 86 12.30 -7.52 7.09
C THR A 86 11.78 -6.41 8.00
N ASP A 87 10.47 -6.39 8.26
CA ASP A 87 9.76 -5.29 8.94
C ASP A 87 9.98 -3.95 8.22
N GLU A 88 9.90 -3.95 6.88
CA GLU A 88 10.13 -2.76 6.06
C GLU A 88 9.01 -2.55 5.03
N TRP A 89 8.82 -1.29 4.64
CA TRP A 89 8.01 -0.90 3.51
C TRP A 89 8.89 -0.65 2.29
N TYR A 90 8.38 -0.98 1.10
CA TYR A 90 9.03 -0.75 -0.18
C TYR A 90 8.05 -0.10 -1.15
N ASP A 91 8.57 0.76 -2.04
CA ASP A 91 7.81 1.24 -3.18
C ASP A 91 7.57 0.08 -4.16
N ALA A 92 6.34 -0.06 -4.62
CA ALA A 92 5.97 -0.97 -5.68
C ALA A 92 5.59 -0.18 -6.94
N HIS A 93 5.44 -0.88 -8.07
CA HIS A 93 5.04 -0.25 -9.31
C HIS A 93 3.65 0.40 -9.17
N ASP A 94 3.51 1.66 -9.59
CA ASP A 94 2.25 2.37 -9.48
C ASP A 94 1.15 1.82 -10.42
N MET A 95 -0.09 2.20 -10.14
CA MET A 95 -1.23 1.83 -10.98
C MET A 95 -1.28 2.59 -12.31
N SER A 96 -0.52 3.67 -12.46
CA SER A 96 -0.60 4.67 -13.53
C SER A 96 -1.98 5.32 -13.71
N ILE A 97 -2.89 5.09 -12.77
CA ILE A 97 -4.20 5.72 -12.69
C ILE A 97 -4.54 6.06 -11.24
N TYR A 98 -4.98 7.29 -11.02
CA TYR A 98 -5.42 7.76 -9.71
C TYR A 98 -6.74 7.06 -9.33
N ARG A 99 -6.73 6.27 -8.25
CA ARG A 99 -7.93 5.60 -7.72
C ARG A 99 -7.99 5.68 -6.20
N SER A 100 -9.18 5.93 -5.68
CA SER A 100 -9.54 5.83 -4.26
C SER A 100 -10.89 5.13 -4.13
N ALA A 101 -11.26 4.76 -2.90
CA ALA A 101 -12.43 3.94 -2.60
C ALA A 101 -12.44 2.60 -3.38
N LEU A 102 -11.26 1.98 -3.48
CA LEU A 102 -11.08 0.70 -4.15
C LEU A 102 -10.96 -0.47 -3.14
N SER A 103 -11.16 -1.68 -3.65
CA SER A 103 -10.90 -2.95 -2.97
C SER A 103 -9.99 -3.79 -3.87
N CYS A 104 -9.17 -4.64 -3.25
CA CYS A 104 -8.29 -5.57 -3.93
C CYS A 104 -8.71 -7.00 -3.61
N CYS A 105 -8.40 -7.94 -4.50
CA CYS A 105 -8.50 -9.37 -4.26
C CYS A 105 -7.47 -10.09 -5.15
N VAL A 106 -6.98 -11.23 -4.69
CA VAL A 106 -6.15 -12.13 -5.51
C VAL A 106 -7.03 -13.19 -6.15
N VAL A 107 -6.89 -13.37 -7.46
CA VAL A 107 -7.52 -14.46 -8.20
C VAL A 107 -6.43 -15.40 -8.73
N PRO A 108 -6.27 -16.61 -8.16
CA PRO A 108 -5.25 -17.54 -8.61
C PRO A 108 -5.62 -18.20 -9.95
N GLY A 109 -4.62 -18.60 -10.73
CA GLY A 109 -4.80 -19.52 -11.86
C GLY A 109 -5.51 -18.93 -13.09
N LEU A 110 -5.54 -17.61 -13.25
CA LEU A 110 -6.15 -16.98 -14.41
C LEU A 110 -5.23 -17.08 -15.65
N ALA A 111 -5.49 -18.06 -16.51
CA ALA A 111 -4.68 -18.33 -17.71
C ALA A 111 -4.58 -17.13 -18.68
N ASN A 112 -5.55 -16.21 -18.66
CA ASN A 112 -5.65 -15.07 -19.55
C ASN A 112 -5.61 -13.72 -18.81
N VAL A 113 -4.74 -13.56 -17.80
CA VAL A 113 -4.70 -12.34 -16.96
C VAL A 113 -4.64 -11.03 -17.79
N GLY A 114 -3.98 -11.04 -18.95
CA GLY A 114 -3.90 -9.90 -19.87
C GLY A 114 -5.23 -9.48 -20.52
N GLU A 115 -6.25 -10.35 -20.54
CA GLU A 115 -7.60 -10.03 -21.04
C GLU A 115 -8.45 -9.32 -19.98
N TYR A 116 -8.15 -9.55 -18.69
CA TYR A 116 -8.86 -8.96 -17.55
C TYR A 116 -8.13 -7.74 -16.97
N ALA A 117 -6.83 -7.62 -17.23
CA ALA A 117 -6.08 -6.41 -16.96
C ALA A 117 -6.56 -5.29 -17.89
N ALA A 118 -6.94 -4.14 -17.33
CA ALA A 118 -7.24 -2.96 -18.14
C ALA A 118 -6.02 -2.66 -19.04
N ARG A 119 -6.22 -2.63 -20.36
CA ARG A 119 -5.13 -2.36 -21.32
C ARG A 119 -4.55 -0.97 -21.05
N ARG A 120 -3.23 -0.93 -20.82
CA ARG A 120 -2.44 0.29 -20.56
C ARG A 120 -2.65 1.37 -21.64
N ASP A 121 -2.92 0.93 -22.87
CA ASP A 121 -3.09 1.79 -24.05
C ASP A 121 -4.38 2.64 -24.01
N ASN A 122 -5.32 2.35 -23.12
CA ASN A 122 -6.52 3.18 -22.95
C ASN A 122 -6.22 4.50 -22.21
N PHE A 123 -5.02 4.66 -21.65
CA PHE A 123 -4.60 5.86 -20.90
C PHE A 123 -3.48 6.66 -21.58
N THR A 124 -2.96 6.22 -22.72
CA THR A 124 -1.85 6.87 -23.45
C THR A 124 -2.25 8.17 -24.19
N GLY A 125 -3.36 8.80 -23.81
CA GLY A 125 -3.73 10.15 -24.28
C GLY A 125 -3.07 11.28 -23.50
N LEU A 126 -2.47 11.00 -22.32
CA LEU A 126 -1.87 12.01 -21.46
C LEU A 126 -0.55 11.50 -20.88
N ALA A 127 0.55 12.11 -21.29
CA ALA A 127 1.91 12.00 -20.75
C ALA A 127 2.74 10.75 -21.15
N LEU A 128 3.28 10.81 -22.38
CA LEU A 128 4.65 10.35 -22.62
C LEU A 128 5.62 11.29 -21.90
N ARG A 129 6.51 10.76 -21.05
CA ARG A 129 7.93 11.12 -20.87
C ARG A 129 8.46 10.65 -19.51
N ASP A 130 9.19 9.54 -19.52
CA ASP A 130 10.62 9.47 -19.19
C ASP A 130 11.00 8.12 -18.57
N GLU A 131 12.08 7.55 -19.11
CA GLU A 131 12.66 6.27 -18.74
C GLU A 131 13.08 6.23 -17.26
N VAL A 132 12.67 5.17 -16.56
CA VAL A 132 13.00 4.95 -15.14
C VAL A 132 14.46 4.54 -15.01
N LYS A 133 15.27 5.38 -14.36
CA LYS A 133 16.56 5.01 -13.78
C LYS A 133 16.36 4.62 -12.32
N TYR A 134 16.78 3.42 -11.96
CA TYR A 134 16.91 3.01 -10.56
C TYR A 134 18.10 3.73 -9.93
N SER A 135 17.89 4.48 -8.85
CA SER A 135 18.98 4.95 -7.98
C SER A 135 18.69 4.54 -6.53
N ALA A 136 19.53 3.66 -6.00
CA ALA A 136 19.58 3.38 -4.57
C ALA A 136 20.34 4.51 -3.86
N SER A 137 19.71 5.12 -2.85
CA SER A 137 20.32 6.17 -2.03
C SER A 137 20.85 5.55 -0.73
N THR A 138 22.10 5.08 -0.71
CA THR A 138 22.81 4.81 0.54
C THR A 138 23.53 6.08 0.99
N SER A 139 23.09 6.69 2.09
CA SER A 139 23.85 7.77 2.74
C SER A 139 24.99 7.16 3.57
N THR A 140 26.23 7.37 3.17
CA THR A 140 27.38 7.22 4.06
C THR A 140 27.69 8.58 4.69
N LEU A 141 27.73 8.62 6.03
CA LEU A 141 28.21 9.77 6.81
C LEU A 141 29.74 9.85 6.72
N PRO A 142 30.35 11.05 6.65
CA PRO A 142 31.81 11.18 6.67
C PRO A 142 32.36 11.12 8.11
N VAL A 143 33.56 10.54 8.24
CA VAL A 143 34.46 10.59 9.41
C VAL A 143 35.17 11.94 9.44
#